data_AF-A0A2W7KKT4-F1
#
_entry.id   AF-A0A2W7KKT4-F1
#
_cell.length_a   1.000
_cell.length_b   1.000
_cell.length_c   1.000
_cell.angle_alpha   90.00
_cell.angle_beta   90.00
_cell.angle_gamma   90.00
#
_symmetry.space_group_name_H-M   'P 1'
#
loop_
_entity.id
_entity.type
_entity.pdbx_description
1 polymer ?
#
loop_
_entity_poly.entity_id
_entity_poly.type
_entity_poly.pdbx_seq_one_letter_code
_entity_poly.pdbx_strand_id
1 'polypeptide(L)' 'MNEQETSLLGQMLAELKKQTSLLEQIALSQIALIEALADDQGIDTDVPASTYLNGAPVRGGK' A
#
# COMPACT_ATOMS: atom_id res chain seq x y z
N MET A 1 -23.14 11.88 32.83
CA MET A 1 -22.91 11.64 31.40
C MET A 1 -24.19 11.98 30.68
N ASN A 2 -24.14 13.01 29.84
CA ASN A 2 -25.30 13.56 29.18
C ASN A 2 -25.66 12.70 27.95
N GLU A 3 -26.94 12.51 27.63
CA GLU A 3 -27.37 11.69 26.47
C GLU A 3 -26.83 12.23 25.13
N GLN A 4 -26.52 13.53 25.09
CA GLN A 4 -25.86 14.16 23.94
C GLN A 4 -24.40 13.73 23.79
N GLU A 5 -23.68 13.54 24.90
CA GLU A 5 -22.28 13.08 24.88
C GLU A 5 -22.22 11.62 24.41
N THR A 6 -23.16 10.78 24.84
CA THR A 6 -23.23 9.37 24.39
C THR A 6 -23.61 9.26 22.92
N SER A 7 -24.52 10.12 22.43
CA SER A 7 -24.88 10.20 21.00
C SER A 7 -23.71 10.64 20.12
N LEU A 8 -22.96 11.66 20.54
CA LEU A 8 -21.79 12.15 19.81
C LEU A 8 -20.67 11.10 19.74
N LEU A 9 -20.40 10.40 20.85
CA LEU A 9 -19.43 9.31 20.89
C LEU A 9 -19.84 8.15 19.96
N GLY A 10 -21.13 7.83 19.89
CA GLY A 10 -21.66 6.84 18.95
C GLY A 10 -21.43 7.22 17.49
N GLN A 11 -21.68 8.49 17.14
CA GLN A 11 -21.43 9.01 15.78
C GLN A 11 -19.94 9.00 15.43
N MET A 12 -19.08 9.41 16.36
CA MET A 12 -17.62 9.40 16.18
C MET A 12 -17.09 7.97 15.98
N LEU A 13 -17.60 7.00 16.75
CA LEU A 13 -17.24 5.59 16.58
C LEU A 13 -17.69 5.06 15.20
N ALA A 14 -18.88 5.44 14.72
CA ALA A 14 -19.36 5.04 13.40
C ALA A 14 -18.47 5.60 12.29
N GLU A 15 -18.07 6.87 12.39
CA GLU A 15 -17.17 7.49 11.41
C GLU A 15 -15.77 6.87 11.45
N LEU A 16 -15.22 6.60 12.64
CA LEU A 16 -13.93 5.92 12.78
C LEU A 16 -13.95 4.55 12.11
N LYS A 17 -15.00 3.74 12.32
CA LYS A 17 -15.15 2.44 11.64
C LYS A 17 -15.17 2.57 10.13
N LYS A 18 -15.88 3.57 9.61
CA LYS A 18 -15.95 3.85 8.17
C LYS A 18 -14.58 4.23 7.60
N GLN A 19 -13.84 5.09 8.30
CA GLN A 19 -12.49 5.49 7.90
C GLN A 19 -11.51 4.31 7.92
N THR A 20 -11.56 3.46 8.95
CA THR A 20 -10.73 2.26 9.02
C THR A 20 -11.03 1.31 7.86
N SER A 21 -12.30 1.05 7.56
CA SER A 21 -12.68 0.19 6.43
C SER A 21 -12.24 0.77 5.09
N LEU A 22 -12.28 2.08 4.92
CA LEU A 22 -11.76 2.74 3.71
C LEU A 22 -10.25 2.56 3.57
N LEU A 23 -9.49 2.68 4.66
CA LEU A 23 -8.04 2.45 4.65
C LEU A 23 -7.68 1.01 4.26
N GLU A 24 -8.43 0.03 4.76
CA GLU A 24 -8.24 -1.38 4.38
C GLU A 24 -8.48 -1.59 2.88
N GLN A 25 -9.53 -0.99 2.31
CA GLN A 25 -9.81 -1.06 0.87
C GLN A 25 -8.72 -0.39 0.03
N ILE A 26 -8.19 0.75 0.49
CA ILE A 26 -7.08 1.42 -0.18
C ILE A 26 -5.83 0.53 -0.18
N ALA A 27 -5.50 -0.10 0.94
CA ALA A 27 -4.35 -1.00 1.02
C ALA A 27 -4.46 -2.16 0.04
N LEU A 28 -5.64 -2.79 -0.06
CA LEU A 28 -5.89 -3.85 -1.05
C LEU A 28 -5.75 -3.35 -2.48
N SER A 29 -6.27 -2.16 -2.78
CA SER A 29 -6.14 -1.56 -4.10
C SER A 29 -4.69 -1.23 -4.46
N GLN A 30 -3.88 -0.78 -3.50
CA GLN A 30 -2.47 -0.48 -3.71
C GLN A 30 -1.67 -1.75 -4.01
N ILE A 31 -1.97 -2.86 -3.34
CA ILE A 31 -1.34 -4.16 -3.63
C ILE A 31 -1.65 -4.58 -5.07
N ALA A 32 -2.93 -4.59 -5.45
CA ALA A 32 -3.35 -4.97 -6.81
C ALA A 32 -2.71 -4.07 -7.88
N LEU A 33 -2.55 -2.77 -7.60
CA LEU A 33 -1.86 -1.86 -8.51
C LEU A 33 -0.37 -2.18 -8.64
N ILE A 34 0.32 -2.49 -7.53
CA ILE A 34 1.74 -2.87 -7.55
C ILE A 34 1.93 -4.16 -8.36
N GLU A 35 1.07 -5.15 -8.15
CA GLU A 35 1.10 -6.42 -8.89
C GLU A 35 0.90 -6.18 -10.39
N ALA A 36 -0.13 -5.42 -10.76
CA ALA A 36 -0.38 -5.09 -12.17
C ALA A 36 0.80 -4.33 -12.82
N LEU A 37 1.43 -3.41 -12.09
CA LEU A 37 2.61 -2.69 -12.57
C LEU A 37 3.86 -3.57 -12.63
N ALA A 38 3.98 -4.60 -11.79
CA ALA A 38 5.09 -5.54 -11.85
C ALA A 38 4.96 -6.47 -13.06
N ASP A 39 3.74 -6.96 -13.33
CA ASP A 39 3.44 -7.85 -14.44
C ASP A 39 3.63 -7.16 -15.82
N ASP A 40 3.29 -5.87 -15.93
CA ASP A 40 3.39 -5.10 -17.19
C ASP A 40 4.85 -4.83 -17.60
N GLN A 41 5.80 -4.86 -16.68
CA GLN A 41 7.17 -4.41 -16.96
C GLN A 41 8.00 -5.42 -17.76
N GLY A 42 7.54 -6.66 -17.95
CA GLY A 42 8.20 -7.67 -18.79
C GLY A 42 9.68 -7.93 -18.41
N ILE A 43 10.07 -7.56 -17.18
CA ILE A 43 11.42 -7.72 -16.66
C ILE A 43 11.60 -9.20 -16.33
N ASP A 44 12.56 -9.84 -16.98
CA ASP A 44 13.00 -11.18 -16.62
C ASP A 44 13.67 -11.14 -15.24
N THR A 45 12.93 -11.58 -14.22
CA THR A 45 13.40 -11.60 -12.82
C THR A 45 14.54 -12.60 -12.59
N ASP A 46 14.80 -13.50 -13.55
CA ASP A 46 15.92 -14.45 -13.46
C ASP A 46 17.24 -13.85 -13.96
N VAL A 47 17.22 -12.65 -14.57
CA VAL A 47 18.43 -11.93 -14.93
C VAL A 47 18.98 -11.18 -13.72
N PRO A 48 20.20 -11.48 -13.25
CA PRO A 48 20.78 -10.76 -12.12
C PRO A 48 21.01 -9.29 -12.47
N ALA A 49 20.61 -8.40 -11.56
CA ALA A 49 20.77 -6.96 -11.74
C ALA A 49 22.26 -6.59 -11.93
N SER A 50 22.57 -5.92 -13.03
CA SER A 50 23.93 -5.43 -13.35
C SER A 50 24.26 -4.09 -12.69
N THR A 51 23.23 -3.39 -12.20
CA THR A 51 23.32 -2.00 -11.74
C THR A 51 22.43 -1.78 -10.52
N TYR A 52 22.93 -1.05 -9.53
CA TYR A 52 22.16 -0.59 -8.38
C TYR A 52 21.15 0.50 -8.77
N LEU A 53 20.19 0.78 -7.90
CA LEU A 53 19.18 1.84 -8.10
C LEU A 53 19.79 3.23 -8.32
N ASN A 54 20.99 3.50 -7.80
CA ASN A 54 21.71 4.76 -8.00
C ASN A 54 22.55 4.78 -9.29
N GLY A 55 22.44 3.77 -10.15
CA GLY A 55 23.19 3.65 -11.40
C GLY A 55 24.61 3.11 -11.24
N ALA A 56 25.09 2.83 -10.02
CA ALA A 56 26.41 2.24 -9.83
C ALA A 56 26.42 0.76 -10.26
N PRO A 57 27.51 0.24 -10.85
CA PRO A 57 27.59 -1.17 -11.23
C PRO A 57 27.60 -2.09 -10.01
N VAL A 58 26.94 -3.23 -10.10
CA VAL A 58 27.03 -4.28 -9.08
C VAL A 58 28.40 -4.95 -9.17
N ARG A 59 29.08 -5.12 -8.03
CA ARG A 59 30.41 -5.77 -8.00
C ARG A 59 30.29 -7.22 -8.48
N GLY A 60 30.88 -7.51 -9.64
CA GLY A 60 30.83 -8.84 -10.26
C GLY A 60 29.64 -9.06 -11.22
N GLY A 61 28.82 -8.03 -11.48
CA GLY A 61 27.90 -8.04 -12.62
C GLY A 61 28.70 -8.04 -13.93
N LYS A 62 28.42 -9.00 -14.82
CA LYS A 62 29.07 -9.10 -16.14
C LYS A 62 28.61 -7.97 -17.06
#